data_AF-A0A4Q7E162-F1
#
_entry.id   AF-A0A4Q7E162-F1
#
_cell.length_a   1.000
_cell.length_b   1.000
_cell.length_c   1.000
_cell.angle_alpha   90.00
_cell.angle_beta   90.00
_cell.angle_gamma   90.00
#
_symmetry.space_group_name_H-M   'P 1'
#
loop_
_entity.id
_entity.type
_entity.pdbx_description
1 polymer ?
#
loop_
_entity_poly.entity_id
_entity_poly.type
_entity_poly.pdbx_seq_one_letter_code
_entity_poly.pdbx_strand_id
1 'polypeptide(L)'
;LILAIFLFSDAAKTRLRVLLHSYQLPLLLLLALPLTMGFAALGAHALLALPWLSCFILAIMLTPTDAALCQSFIQQKQVPAKLREAINVESGLNDGLCVPVFLFLLSSSLYTQQPAQCSLGALFLQEVGLALVVALVLTIAAIYLIKLTYRHHFFAAKSSPFLFIGIAIAVFSVTQLAGGSGFIAVFISGLLFDYGFRDALKDKLIEESELIADLAAYILWVIFGISTSVLLFTTFDWLVWAYALLAVAVFRFFPVVLLLLGTRLNWCERVVLAWFGPKGLASVVLSLMLLGSELPHSLLITKITAATVLLSIFIFGVSGHLAGAFLMKKQ
;
A
#
# COMPACT_ATOMS: atom_id res chain seq x y z
N LEU A 1 -0.51 9.43 -13.24
CA LEU A 1 -0.83 8.30 -14.13
C LEU A 1 -0.05 7.03 -13.78
N ILE A 2 1.29 7.03 -13.70
CA ILE A 2 2.09 5.85 -13.26
C ILE A 2 1.53 5.24 -11.97
N LEU A 3 1.24 6.08 -11.00
CA LEU A 3 0.63 5.66 -9.76
C LEU A 3 -0.75 5.00 -9.93
N ALA A 4 -1.61 5.54 -10.78
CA ALA A 4 -2.93 4.94 -11.02
C ALA A 4 -2.79 3.52 -11.59
N ILE A 5 -1.82 3.32 -12.49
CA ILE A 5 -1.51 1.99 -13.05
C ILE A 5 -1.06 1.04 -11.94
N PHE A 6 -0.19 1.51 -11.04
CA PHE A 6 0.26 0.71 -9.90
C PHE A 6 -0.90 0.32 -8.98
N LEU A 7 -1.73 1.29 -8.56
CA LEU A 7 -2.89 1.04 -7.70
C LEU A 7 -3.89 0.07 -8.32
N PHE A 8 -4.13 0.19 -9.62
CA PHE A 8 -4.99 -0.74 -10.35
C PHE A 8 -4.43 -2.16 -10.34
N SER A 9 -3.15 -2.29 -10.71
CA SER A 9 -2.46 -3.58 -10.81
C SER A 9 -2.43 -4.29 -9.46
N ASP A 10 -2.10 -3.55 -8.40
CA ASP A 10 -2.07 -4.09 -7.04
C ASP A 10 -3.46 -4.52 -6.56
N ALA A 11 -4.46 -3.64 -6.71
CA ALA A 11 -5.85 -3.96 -6.37
C ALA A 11 -6.39 -5.16 -7.17
N ALA A 12 -6.06 -5.29 -8.46
CA ALA A 12 -6.47 -6.42 -9.29
C ALA A 12 -5.80 -7.75 -8.90
N LYS A 13 -4.70 -7.69 -8.14
CA LYS A 13 -3.99 -8.86 -7.58
C LYS A 13 -4.40 -9.19 -6.15
N THR A 14 -5.15 -8.31 -5.47
CA THR A 14 -5.59 -8.58 -4.09
C THR A 14 -6.41 -9.87 -4.07
N ARG A 15 -5.82 -10.96 -3.59
CA ARG A 15 -6.49 -12.27 -3.51
C ARG A 15 -7.44 -12.28 -2.32
N LEU A 16 -8.51 -11.48 -2.37
CA LEU A 16 -9.48 -11.30 -1.28
C LEU A 16 -10.05 -12.64 -0.76
N ARG A 17 -10.04 -13.69 -1.58
CA ARG A 17 -10.49 -15.04 -1.20
C ARG A 17 -9.48 -15.88 -0.42
N VAL A 18 -8.20 -15.51 -0.37
CA VAL A 18 -7.19 -16.20 0.47
C VAL A 18 -7.56 -16.03 1.96
N LEU A 19 -8.18 -14.89 2.30
CA LEU A 19 -8.80 -14.66 3.62
C LEU A 19 -9.92 -15.66 3.97
N LEU A 20 -10.43 -16.47 3.04
CA LEU A 20 -11.45 -17.47 3.36
C LEU A 20 -10.86 -18.81 3.81
N HIS A 21 -9.57 -19.08 3.54
CA HIS A 21 -8.95 -20.39 3.77
C HIS A 21 -7.94 -20.40 4.94
N SER A 22 -7.20 -19.30 5.17
CA SER A 22 -6.17 -19.20 6.23
C SER A 22 -6.30 -17.87 7.00
N TYR A 23 -7.45 -17.59 7.60
CA TYR A 23 -7.80 -16.24 8.09
C TYR A 23 -7.17 -15.82 9.43
N GLN A 24 -6.80 -16.76 10.30
CA GLN A 24 -6.54 -16.42 11.71
C GLN A 24 -5.37 -15.46 11.92
N LEU A 25 -4.22 -15.73 11.28
CA LEU A 25 -3.03 -14.87 11.40
C LEU A 25 -3.17 -13.58 10.58
N PRO A 26 -3.57 -13.61 9.30
CA PRO A 26 -3.78 -12.37 8.54
C PRO A 26 -4.83 -11.44 9.13
N LEU A 27 -5.92 -11.97 9.71
CA LEU A 27 -6.94 -11.15 10.36
C LEU A 27 -6.41 -10.46 11.62
N LEU A 28 -5.61 -11.16 12.43
CA LEU A 28 -4.96 -10.54 13.59
C LEU A 28 -3.97 -9.46 13.18
N LEU A 29 -3.23 -9.65 12.09
CA LEU A 29 -2.34 -8.63 11.53
C LEU A 29 -3.13 -7.43 10.97
N LEU A 30 -4.28 -7.68 10.36
CA LEU A 30 -5.21 -6.63 9.93
C LEU A 30 -5.74 -5.81 11.11
N LEU A 31 -6.04 -6.46 12.23
CA LEU A 31 -6.42 -5.78 13.48
C LEU A 31 -5.25 -5.04 14.13
N ALA A 32 -4.01 -5.45 13.86
CA ALA A 32 -2.81 -4.76 14.32
C ALA A 32 -2.56 -3.46 13.55
N LEU A 33 -3.12 -3.33 12.34
CA LEU A 33 -2.99 -2.15 11.49
C LEU A 33 -3.48 -0.86 12.18
N PRO A 34 -4.75 -0.74 12.64
CA PRO A 34 -5.22 0.48 13.30
C PRO A 34 -4.47 0.78 14.60
N LEU A 35 -4.02 -0.24 15.33
CA LEU A 35 -3.18 -0.03 16.50
C LEU A 35 -1.81 0.53 16.11
N THR A 36 -1.16 -0.04 15.09
CA THR A 36 0.12 0.46 14.55
C THR A 36 -0.01 1.91 14.10
N MET A 37 -1.11 2.24 13.41
CA MET A 37 -1.42 3.62 13.04
C MET A 37 -1.59 4.52 14.25
N GLY A 38 -2.31 4.06 15.28
CA GLY A 38 -2.50 4.80 16.53
C GLY A 38 -1.18 5.09 17.24
N PHE A 39 -0.32 4.08 17.41
CA PHE A 39 1.00 4.25 18.02
C PHE A 39 1.90 5.20 17.21
N ALA A 40 1.94 5.06 15.88
CA ALA A 40 2.68 5.96 15.01
C ALA A 40 2.15 7.41 15.09
N ALA A 41 0.83 7.60 15.03
CA ALA A 41 0.20 8.92 15.15
C ALA A 41 0.46 9.57 16.52
N LEU A 42 0.37 8.79 17.60
CA LEU A 42 0.69 9.26 18.95
C LEU A 42 2.17 9.66 19.07
N GLY A 43 3.08 8.84 18.53
CA GLY A 43 4.49 9.17 18.47
C GLY A 43 4.75 10.45 17.68
N ALA A 44 4.01 10.67 16.60
CA ALA A 44 4.17 11.85 15.75
C ALA A 44 3.67 13.10 16.47
N HIS A 45 2.54 12.99 17.16
CA HIS A 45 2.01 14.10 17.95
C HIS A 45 2.94 14.47 19.11
N ALA A 46 3.43 13.47 19.84
CA ALA A 46 4.27 13.67 21.02
C ALA A 46 5.69 14.16 20.68
N LEU A 47 6.30 13.65 19.62
CA LEU A 47 7.70 13.96 19.27
C LEU A 47 7.83 15.12 18.29
N LEU A 48 6.90 15.28 17.36
CA LEU A 48 7.00 16.21 16.23
C LEU A 48 6.03 17.39 16.35
N ALA A 49 5.19 17.42 17.40
CA ALA A 49 4.16 18.44 17.62
C ALA A 49 3.22 18.66 16.42
N LEU A 50 3.02 17.62 15.60
CA LEU A 50 2.17 17.68 14.42
C LEU A 50 0.68 17.70 14.83
N PRO A 51 -0.18 18.37 14.03
CA PRO A 51 -1.63 18.27 14.23
C PRO A 51 -2.10 16.85 13.91
N TRP A 52 -3.19 16.42 14.56
CA TRP A 52 -3.69 15.04 14.46
C TRP A 52 -3.87 14.53 13.03
N LEU A 53 -4.37 15.37 12.12
CA LEU A 53 -4.53 14.99 10.72
C LEU A 53 -3.19 14.63 10.06
N SER A 54 -2.16 15.46 10.25
CA SER A 54 -0.79 15.19 9.79
C SER A 54 -0.19 13.95 10.44
N CYS A 55 -0.48 13.70 11.73
CA CYS A 55 -0.07 12.49 12.43
C CYS A 55 -0.69 11.23 11.81
N PHE A 56 -1.99 11.25 11.49
CA PHE A 56 -2.68 10.12 10.85
C PHE A 56 -2.21 9.91 9.40
N ILE A 57 -1.93 10.99 8.66
CA ILE A 57 -1.35 10.92 7.32
C ILE A 57 0.04 10.28 7.37
N LEU A 58 0.91 10.73 8.28
CA LEU A 58 2.23 10.11 8.47
C LEU A 58 2.10 8.63 8.88
N ALA A 59 1.20 8.33 9.81
CA ALA A 59 0.97 6.97 10.27
C ALA A 59 0.50 6.04 9.14
N ILE A 60 -0.51 6.44 8.35
CA ILE A 60 -1.01 5.60 7.25
C ILE A 60 0.06 5.41 6.17
N MET A 61 0.90 6.40 5.88
CA MET A 61 2.00 6.26 4.91
C MET A 61 3.06 5.26 5.37
N LEU A 62 3.27 5.17 6.68
CA LEU A 62 4.22 4.25 7.31
C LEU A 62 3.61 2.91 7.69
N THR A 63 2.34 2.65 7.37
CA THR A 63 1.66 1.42 7.75
C THR A 63 1.84 0.29 6.72
N PRO A 64 1.74 0.52 5.40
CA PRO A 64 1.97 -0.48 4.37
C PRO A 64 3.27 -1.25 4.57
N THR A 65 3.24 -2.52 4.19
CA THR A 65 4.37 -3.44 4.36
C THR A 65 4.57 -4.20 3.07
N ASP A 66 5.82 -4.35 2.65
CA ASP A 66 6.19 -4.91 1.35
C ASP A 66 6.98 -6.22 1.53
N ALA A 67 6.29 -7.36 1.41
CA ALA A 67 6.91 -8.66 1.57
C ALA A 67 8.06 -8.91 0.58
N ALA A 68 8.10 -8.21 -0.57
CA ALA A 68 9.18 -8.34 -1.55
C ALA A 68 10.55 -7.97 -0.95
N LEU A 69 10.59 -6.99 -0.04
CA LEU A 69 11.81 -6.53 0.63
C LEU A 69 12.35 -7.49 1.68
N CYS A 70 11.60 -8.52 2.07
CA CYS A 70 12.05 -9.56 3.00
C CYS A 70 12.07 -10.95 2.36
N GLN A 71 12.12 -11.04 1.02
CA GLN A 71 12.21 -12.30 0.29
C GLN A 71 13.42 -13.16 0.69
N SER A 72 14.55 -12.53 1.05
CA SER A 72 15.73 -13.23 1.56
C SER A 72 15.47 -14.03 2.83
N PHE A 73 14.48 -13.62 3.65
CA PHE A 73 13.99 -14.35 4.81
C PHE A 73 12.92 -15.38 4.40
N ILE A 74 11.89 -14.95 3.65
CA ILE A 74 10.77 -15.80 3.24
C ILE A 74 11.21 -17.02 2.42
N GLN A 75 12.29 -16.93 1.65
CA GLN A 75 12.78 -18.05 0.83
C GLN A 75 13.58 -19.10 1.61
N GLN A 76 13.91 -18.83 2.88
CA GLN A 76 14.66 -19.77 3.71
C GLN A 76 13.79 -20.97 4.09
N LYS A 77 14.34 -22.19 3.89
CA LYS A 77 13.63 -23.45 4.18
C LYS A 77 13.18 -23.57 5.63
N GLN A 78 13.85 -22.89 6.54
CA GLN A 78 13.57 -22.95 7.98
C GLN A 78 12.35 -22.12 8.39
N VAL A 79 11.89 -21.21 7.53
CA VAL A 79 10.73 -20.37 7.83
C VAL A 79 9.45 -21.17 7.58
N PRO A 80 8.61 -21.42 8.60
CA PRO A 80 7.38 -22.17 8.45
C PRO A 80 6.48 -21.56 7.37
N ALA A 81 5.83 -22.41 6.57
CA ALA A 81 4.93 -21.98 5.50
C ALA A 81 3.86 -20.99 5.99
N LYS A 82 3.33 -21.21 7.20
CA LYS A 82 2.31 -20.34 7.82
C LYS A 82 2.81 -18.91 8.06
N LEU A 83 4.09 -18.71 8.41
CA LEU A 83 4.65 -17.37 8.61
C LEU A 83 4.83 -16.66 7.26
N ARG A 84 5.31 -17.40 6.25
CA ARG A 84 5.48 -16.89 4.87
C ARG A 84 4.15 -16.44 4.29
N GLU A 85 3.12 -17.27 4.44
CA GLU A 85 1.76 -16.95 4.02
C GLU A 85 1.21 -15.74 4.79
N ALA A 86 1.36 -15.69 6.12
CA ALA A 86 0.90 -14.57 6.91
C ALA A 86 1.53 -13.22 6.48
N ILE A 87 2.85 -13.18 6.27
CA ILE A 87 3.56 -11.96 5.84
C ILE A 87 3.13 -11.54 4.43
N ASN A 88 3.02 -12.48 3.49
CA ASN A 88 2.60 -12.18 2.12
C ASN A 88 1.15 -11.68 2.05
N VAL A 89 0.24 -12.29 2.83
CA VAL A 89 -1.17 -11.89 2.87
C VAL A 89 -1.32 -10.53 3.57
N GLU A 90 -0.60 -10.31 4.68
CA GLU A 90 -0.58 -9.01 5.35
C GLU A 90 -0.10 -7.91 4.39
N SER A 91 1.02 -8.13 3.69
CA SER A 91 1.56 -7.17 2.73
C SER A 91 0.54 -6.78 1.66
N GLY A 92 -0.06 -7.77 0.98
CA GLY A 92 -1.05 -7.49 -0.06
C GLY A 92 -2.34 -6.83 0.45
N LEU A 93 -2.78 -7.14 1.68
CA LEU A 93 -3.95 -6.48 2.27
C LEU A 93 -3.65 -5.04 2.70
N ASN A 94 -2.48 -4.81 3.29
CA ASN A 94 -2.08 -3.49 3.75
C ASN A 94 -1.86 -2.52 2.59
N ASP A 95 -1.23 -2.98 1.51
CA ASP A 95 -0.97 -2.17 0.32
C ASP A 95 -2.30 -1.69 -0.30
N GLY A 96 -3.31 -2.56 -0.36
CA GLY A 96 -4.65 -2.19 -0.81
C GLY A 96 -5.43 -1.29 0.16
N LEU A 97 -5.44 -1.61 1.46
CA LEU A 97 -6.29 -0.91 2.43
C LEU A 97 -5.78 0.47 2.82
N CYS A 98 -4.46 0.69 2.81
CA CYS A 98 -3.90 1.96 3.25
C CYS A 98 -4.16 3.10 2.26
N VAL A 99 -4.27 2.78 0.96
CA VAL A 99 -4.45 3.78 -0.09
C VAL A 99 -5.79 4.53 0.03
N PRO A 100 -6.97 3.87 0.12
CA PRO A 100 -8.23 4.57 0.34
C PRO A 100 -8.25 5.43 1.61
N VAL A 101 -7.66 4.92 2.71
CA VAL A 101 -7.58 5.65 3.98
C VAL A 101 -6.70 6.89 3.83
N PHE A 102 -5.55 6.77 3.14
CA PHE A 102 -4.70 7.92 2.83
C PHE A 102 -5.42 8.96 1.97
N LEU A 103 -6.11 8.53 0.91
CA LEU A 103 -6.84 9.44 0.02
C LEU A 103 -7.97 10.17 0.76
N PHE A 104 -8.63 9.50 1.70
CA PHE A 104 -9.61 10.12 2.58
C PHE A 104 -8.99 11.18 3.49
N LEU A 105 -7.88 10.86 4.17
CA LEU A 105 -7.19 11.82 5.03
C LEU A 105 -6.64 13.02 4.22
N LEU A 106 -6.08 12.76 3.05
CA LEU A 106 -5.58 13.80 2.15
C LEU A 106 -6.71 14.72 1.66
N SER A 107 -7.82 14.17 1.17
CA SER A 107 -8.96 14.98 0.72
C SER A 107 -9.53 15.83 1.86
N SER A 108 -9.74 15.26 3.06
CA SER A 108 -10.22 16.01 4.23
C SER A 108 -9.35 17.23 4.58
N SER A 109 -8.05 17.16 4.32
CA SER A 109 -7.12 18.26 4.61
C SER A 109 -7.23 19.44 3.65
N LEU A 110 -7.50 19.17 2.37
CA LEU A 110 -7.69 20.20 1.35
C LEU A 110 -8.99 20.96 1.59
N TYR A 111 -10.01 20.30 2.14
CA TYR A 111 -11.27 20.94 2.48
C TYR A 111 -11.18 21.91 3.66
N THR A 112 -10.33 21.66 4.66
CA THR A 112 -10.14 22.61 5.78
C THR A 112 -9.64 23.99 5.32
N GLN A 113 -9.12 24.12 4.10
CA GLN A 113 -8.60 25.35 3.51
C GLN A 113 -9.64 26.15 2.70
N GLN A 114 -10.81 25.56 2.38
CA GLN A 114 -11.86 26.21 1.59
C GLN A 114 -13.18 26.34 2.38
N PRO A 115 -13.70 27.55 2.59
CA PRO A 115 -15.00 27.74 3.23
C PRO A 115 -16.11 27.45 2.21
N ALA A 116 -16.44 26.17 1.99
CA ALA A 116 -17.57 25.79 1.16
C ALA A 116 -18.85 25.57 2.00
N GLN A 117 -19.99 26.01 1.45
CA GLN A 117 -21.34 25.90 2.04
C GLN A 117 -21.87 24.46 2.15
N CYS A 118 -21.11 23.47 1.66
CA CYS A 118 -21.44 22.05 1.72
C CYS A 118 -20.68 21.37 2.87
N SER A 119 -21.38 20.52 3.61
CA SER A 119 -20.73 19.69 4.64
C SER A 119 -19.62 18.82 4.04
N LEU A 120 -18.53 18.63 4.78
CA LEU A 120 -17.42 17.72 4.42
C LEU A 120 -17.93 16.34 4.00
N GLY A 121 -18.98 15.84 4.66
CA GLY A 121 -19.60 14.56 4.34
C GLY A 121 -20.27 14.54 2.96
N ALA A 122 -20.90 15.63 2.53
CA ALA A 122 -21.59 15.70 1.23
C ALA A 122 -20.61 15.72 0.05
N LEU A 123 -19.51 16.47 0.16
CA LEU A 123 -18.46 16.51 -0.86
C LEU A 123 -17.66 15.22 -0.90
N PHE A 124 -17.40 14.60 0.24
CA PHE A 124 -16.83 13.26 0.30
C PHE A 124 -17.74 12.22 -0.37
N LEU A 125 -19.04 12.25 -0.07
CA LEU A 125 -20.02 11.40 -0.75
C LEU A 125 -20.05 11.66 -2.26
N GLN A 126 -19.85 12.91 -2.70
CA GLN A 126 -19.78 13.24 -4.11
C GLN A 126 -18.51 12.69 -4.76
N GLU A 127 -17.32 12.96 -4.21
CA GLU A 127 -16.06 12.49 -4.77
C GLU A 127 -15.94 10.96 -4.79
N VAL A 128 -16.30 10.31 -3.67
CA VAL A 128 -16.24 8.85 -3.55
C VAL A 128 -17.41 8.19 -4.25
N GLY A 129 -18.62 8.75 -4.14
CA GLY A 129 -19.80 8.22 -4.82
C GLY A 129 -19.63 8.26 -6.33
N LEU A 130 -19.11 9.37 -6.87
CA LEU A 130 -18.83 9.49 -8.29
C LEU A 130 -17.68 8.56 -8.71
N ALA A 131 -16.61 8.47 -7.92
CA ALA A 131 -15.53 7.51 -8.16
C ALA A 131 -16.05 6.06 -8.21
N LEU A 132 -16.94 5.68 -7.30
CA LEU A 132 -17.52 4.34 -7.23
C LEU A 132 -18.43 4.05 -8.42
N VAL A 133 -19.28 5.00 -8.82
CA VAL A 133 -20.16 4.86 -9.99
C VAL A 133 -19.35 4.74 -11.27
N VAL A 134 -18.37 5.63 -11.49
CA VAL A 134 -17.53 5.60 -12.70
C VAL A 134 -16.70 4.33 -12.75
N ALA A 135 -16.09 3.91 -11.63
CA ALA A 135 -15.38 2.64 -11.54
C ALA A 135 -16.31 1.46 -11.90
N LEU A 136 -17.49 1.37 -11.29
CA LEU A 136 -18.42 0.28 -11.56
C LEU A 136 -18.82 0.20 -13.04
N VAL A 137 -19.22 1.32 -13.63
CA VAL A 137 -19.67 1.39 -15.03
C VAL A 137 -18.54 1.03 -15.98
N LEU A 138 -17.38 1.67 -15.84
CA LEU A 138 -16.25 1.47 -16.77
C LEU A 138 -15.62 0.09 -16.61
N THR A 139 -15.50 -0.44 -15.39
CA THR A 139 -14.97 -1.79 -15.16
C THR A 139 -15.90 -2.86 -15.72
N ILE A 140 -17.20 -2.76 -15.48
CA ILE A 140 -18.16 -3.72 -16.04
C ILE A 140 -18.15 -3.65 -17.58
N ALA A 141 -18.15 -2.44 -18.15
CA ALA A 141 -18.05 -2.26 -19.59
C ALA A 141 -16.76 -2.84 -20.16
N ALA A 142 -15.61 -2.62 -19.51
CA ALA A 142 -14.33 -3.18 -19.91
C ALA A 142 -14.33 -4.71 -19.85
N ILE A 143 -14.80 -5.31 -18.75
CA ILE A 143 -14.92 -6.77 -18.62
C ILE A 143 -15.84 -7.36 -19.70
N TYR A 144 -16.99 -6.72 -19.95
CA TYR A 144 -17.91 -7.14 -21.00
C TYR A 144 -17.27 -7.07 -22.38
N LEU A 145 -16.61 -5.95 -22.71
CA LEU A 145 -15.96 -5.74 -23.99
C LEU A 145 -14.81 -6.73 -24.22
N ILE A 146 -14.02 -7.02 -23.19
CA ILE A 146 -12.95 -8.04 -23.23
C ILE A 146 -13.53 -9.42 -23.53
N LYS A 147 -14.61 -9.82 -22.83
CA LYS A 147 -15.26 -11.11 -23.08
C LYS A 147 -15.86 -11.19 -24.48
N LEU A 148 -16.47 -10.10 -24.95
CA LEU A 148 -17.07 -10.01 -26.27
C LEU A 148 -15.99 -10.16 -27.36
N THR A 149 -14.93 -9.36 -27.31
CA THR A 149 -13.87 -9.40 -28.32
C THR A 149 -13.09 -10.72 -28.29
N TYR A 150 -12.94 -11.33 -27.12
CA TYR A 150 -12.35 -12.66 -27.00
C TYR A 150 -13.21 -13.74 -27.66
N ARG A 151 -14.53 -13.74 -27.42
CA ARG A 151 -15.48 -14.67 -28.06
C ARG A 151 -15.52 -14.54 -29.58
N HIS A 152 -15.34 -13.33 -30.10
CA HIS A 152 -15.35 -13.07 -31.55
C HIS A 152 -13.95 -13.18 -32.20
N HIS A 153 -12.94 -13.68 -31.49
CA HIS A 153 -11.56 -13.81 -31.99
C HIS A 153 -10.94 -12.49 -32.49
N PHE A 154 -11.40 -11.34 -31.98
CA PHE A 154 -10.79 -10.04 -32.27
C PHE A 154 -9.50 -9.79 -31.49
N PHE A 155 -9.21 -10.61 -30.46
CA PHE A 155 -7.91 -10.59 -29.80
C PHE A 155 -6.85 -11.19 -30.70
N ALA A 156 -5.75 -10.45 -30.91
CA ALA A 156 -4.55 -11.02 -31.49
C ALA A 156 -4.07 -12.23 -30.68
N ALA A 157 -3.38 -13.18 -31.33
CA ALA A 157 -2.93 -14.44 -30.71
C ALA A 157 -2.03 -14.23 -29.46
N LYS A 158 -1.39 -13.05 -29.35
CA LYS A 158 -0.77 -12.54 -28.13
C LYS A 158 -1.60 -11.34 -27.65
N SER A 159 -2.00 -11.34 -26.39
CA SER A 159 -2.70 -10.21 -25.80
C SER A 159 -1.76 -8.99 -25.69
N SER A 160 -2.35 -7.81 -25.55
CA SER A 160 -1.59 -6.56 -25.46
C SER A 160 -1.34 -6.23 -23.99
N PRO A 161 -0.08 -6.06 -23.55
CA PRO A 161 0.25 -5.72 -22.16
C PRO A 161 -0.31 -4.34 -21.76
N PHE A 162 -0.72 -3.52 -22.74
CA PHE A 162 -1.26 -2.19 -22.54
C PHE A 162 -2.75 -2.15 -22.18
N LEU A 163 -3.48 -3.26 -22.30
CA LEU A 163 -4.93 -3.25 -22.10
C LEU A 163 -5.30 -2.88 -20.64
N PHE A 164 -4.71 -3.54 -19.66
CA PHE A 164 -4.93 -3.29 -18.24
C PHE A 164 -4.55 -1.84 -17.87
N ILE A 165 -3.45 -1.36 -18.44
CA ILE A 165 -2.96 0.01 -18.26
C ILE A 165 -3.93 1.02 -18.86
N GLY A 166 -4.42 0.76 -20.07
CA GLY A 166 -5.39 1.62 -20.75
C GLY A 166 -6.68 1.75 -19.94
N ILE A 167 -7.15 0.65 -19.34
CA ILE A 167 -8.32 0.66 -18.46
C ILE A 167 -8.05 1.50 -17.20
N ALA A 168 -6.90 1.30 -16.54
CA ALA A 168 -6.52 2.09 -15.38
C ALA A 168 -6.47 3.59 -15.69
N ILE A 169 -5.85 3.98 -16.81
CA ILE A 169 -5.77 5.37 -17.27
C ILE A 169 -7.16 5.91 -17.64
N ALA A 170 -8.00 5.13 -18.32
CA ALA A 170 -9.34 5.55 -18.70
C ALA A 170 -10.22 5.80 -17.47
N VAL A 171 -10.23 4.87 -16.51
CA VAL A 171 -10.97 5.04 -15.25
C VAL A 171 -10.47 6.24 -14.47
N PHE A 172 -9.14 6.43 -14.37
CA PHE A 172 -8.55 7.59 -13.71
C PHE A 172 -9.04 8.89 -14.36
N SER A 173 -8.83 9.03 -15.66
CA SER A 173 -9.07 10.26 -16.40
C SER A 173 -10.55 10.62 -16.44
N VAL A 174 -11.44 9.66 -16.71
CA VAL A 174 -12.88 9.92 -16.75
C VAL A 174 -13.41 10.33 -15.37
N THR A 175 -12.97 9.66 -14.32
CA THR A 175 -13.38 10.01 -12.96
C THR A 175 -12.89 11.41 -12.57
N GLN A 176 -11.62 11.71 -12.87
CA GLN A 176 -11.03 13.00 -12.56
C GLN A 176 -11.74 14.15 -13.30
N LEU A 177 -12.10 13.93 -14.56
CA LEU A 177 -12.87 14.90 -15.37
C LEU A 177 -14.29 15.11 -14.83
N ALA A 178 -14.90 14.07 -14.26
CA ALA A 178 -16.21 14.15 -13.64
C ALA A 178 -16.17 14.72 -12.21
N GLY A 179 -14.99 15.15 -11.72
CA GLY A 179 -14.81 15.75 -10.40
C GLY A 179 -14.76 14.75 -9.25
N GLY A 180 -14.61 13.45 -9.54
CA GLY A 180 -14.37 12.42 -8.53
C GLY A 180 -12.88 12.13 -8.35
N SER A 181 -12.54 11.40 -7.28
CA SER A 181 -11.16 10.99 -7.06
C SER A 181 -10.76 9.86 -8.02
N GLY A 182 -9.96 10.18 -9.04
CA GLY A 182 -9.47 9.19 -10.00
C GLY A 182 -8.68 8.04 -9.36
N PHE A 183 -7.95 8.30 -8.27
CA PHE A 183 -7.22 7.26 -7.56
C PHE A 183 -8.14 6.26 -6.85
N ILE A 184 -9.21 6.74 -6.20
CA ILE A 184 -10.21 5.87 -5.56
C ILE A 184 -10.92 5.02 -6.61
N ALA A 185 -11.33 5.63 -7.73
CA ALA A 185 -12.01 4.90 -8.80
C ALA A 185 -11.14 3.79 -9.40
N VAL A 186 -9.86 4.07 -9.63
CA VAL A 186 -8.94 3.08 -10.18
C VAL A 186 -8.67 1.94 -9.21
N PHE A 187 -8.52 2.24 -7.92
CA PHE A 187 -8.40 1.21 -6.89
C PHE A 187 -9.65 0.31 -6.85
N ILE A 188 -10.86 0.90 -6.79
CA ILE A 188 -12.13 0.16 -6.82
C ILE A 188 -12.23 -0.66 -8.12
N SER A 189 -11.85 -0.09 -9.25
CA SER A 189 -11.83 -0.77 -10.54
C SER A 189 -10.94 -2.02 -10.52
N GLY A 190 -9.75 -1.94 -9.90
CA GLY A 190 -8.87 -3.10 -9.72
C GLY A 190 -9.53 -4.19 -8.87
N LEU A 191 -10.16 -3.84 -7.74
CA LEU A 191 -10.90 -4.79 -6.90
C LEU A 191 -12.08 -5.44 -7.65
N LEU A 192 -12.81 -4.66 -8.45
CA LEU A 192 -13.91 -5.17 -9.28
C LEU A 192 -13.39 -6.12 -10.38
N PHE A 193 -12.22 -5.84 -10.95
CA PHE A 193 -11.54 -6.76 -11.86
C PHE A 193 -11.15 -8.06 -11.16
N ASP A 194 -10.62 -7.99 -9.94
CA ASP A 194 -10.30 -9.19 -9.18
C ASP A 194 -11.55 -10.08 -8.99
N TYR A 195 -12.64 -9.46 -8.55
CA TYR A 195 -13.89 -10.15 -8.22
C TYR A 195 -14.66 -10.67 -9.44
N GLY A 196 -14.77 -9.86 -10.50
CA GLY A 196 -15.70 -10.04 -11.62
C GLY A 196 -15.12 -10.71 -12.86
N PHE A 197 -13.79 -10.76 -13.00
CA PHE A 197 -13.12 -11.41 -14.11
C PHE A 197 -12.40 -12.67 -13.59
N ARG A 198 -12.87 -13.86 -13.95
CA ARG A 198 -12.40 -15.15 -13.36
C ARG A 198 -11.92 -16.15 -14.40
N ASP A 199 -11.73 -15.69 -15.62
CA ASP A 199 -11.31 -16.53 -16.74
C ASP A 199 -9.79 -16.66 -16.74
N ALA A 200 -9.24 -17.76 -17.27
CA ALA A 200 -7.79 -17.93 -17.45
C ALA A 200 -7.14 -16.80 -18.26
N LEU A 201 -7.95 -16.07 -19.04
CA LEU A 201 -7.55 -14.85 -19.73
C LEU A 201 -7.11 -13.73 -18.75
N LYS A 202 -7.70 -13.65 -17.56
CA LYS A 202 -7.33 -12.68 -16.53
C LYS A 202 -5.86 -12.86 -16.16
N ASP A 203 -5.48 -14.08 -15.79
CA ASP A 203 -4.14 -14.36 -15.28
C ASP A 203 -3.09 -14.03 -16.35
N LYS A 204 -3.37 -14.40 -17.61
CA LYS A 204 -2.50 -14.05 -18.75
C LYS A 204 -2.39 -12.54 -18.99
N LEU A 205 -3.51 -11.80 -18.93
CA LEU A 205 -3.51 -10.35 -19.12
C LEU A 205 -2.81 -9.61 -17.98
N ILE A 206 -2.98 -10.10 -16.75
CA ILE A 206 -2.26 -9.57 -15.59
C ILE A 206 -0.77 -9.80 -15.80
N GLU A 207 -0.34 -11.04 -16.03
CA GLU A 207 1.07 -11.44 -16.25
C GLU A 207 1.74 -10.59 -17.33
N GLU A 208 1.09 -10.40 -18.48
CA GLU A 208 1.63 -9.57 -19.56
C GLU A 208 1.76 -8.08 -19.16
N SER A 209 0.84 -7.57 -18.33
CA SER A 209 0.90 -6.20 -17.82
C SER A 209 1.92 -6.01 -16.69
N GLU A 210 2.37 -7.09 -16.03
CA GLU A 210 3.31 -7.02 -14.89
C GLU A 210 4.63 -6.38 -15.31
N LEU A 211 5.15 -6.73 -16.48
CA LEU A 211 6.42 -6.16 -16.97
C LEU A 211 6.39 -4.63 -17.02
N ILE A 212 5.26 -4.04 -17.40
CA ILE A 212 5.11 -2.59 -17.46
C ILE A 212 4.86 -2.02 -16.06
N ALA A 213 4.10 -2.71 -15.21
CA ALA A 213 3.90 -2.31 -13.82
C ALA A 213 5.22 -2.32 -13.02
N ASP A 214 6.08 -3.31 -13.25
CA ASP A 214 7.40 -3.42 -12.65
C ASP A 214 8.33 -2.31 -13.16
N LEU A 215 8.32 -2.05 -14.48
CA LEU A 215 9.06 -0.91 -15.04
C LEU A 215 8.61 0.41 -14.41
N ALA A 216 7.30 0.62 -14.27
CA ALA A 216 6.72 1.77 -13.59
C ALA A 216 7.18 1.85 -12.12
N ALA A 217 7.19 0.73 -11.40
CA ALA A 217 7.69 0.65 -10.04
C ALA A 217 9.17 1.02 -9.93
N TYR A 218 10.03 0.53 -10.84
CA TYR A 218 11.45 0.89 -10.87
C TYR A 218 11.66 2.38 -11.14
N ILE A 219 10.88 2.97 -12.06
CA ILE A 219 10.90 4.42 -12.29
C ILE A 219 10.52 5.18 -11.02
N LEU A 220 9.48 4.73 -10.29
CA LEU A 220 9.07 5.33 -9.02
C LEU A 220 10.18 5.23 -7.96
N TRP A 221 10.87 4.09 -7.85
CA TRP A 221 12.02 3.92 -6.96
C TRP A 221 13.17 4.88 -7.30
N VAL A 222 13.46 5.11 -8.58
CA VAL A 222 14.49 6.06 -9.02
C VAL A 222 14.08 7.50 -8.65
N ILE A 223 12.85 7.90 -8.97
CA ILE A 223 12.32 9.24 -8.62
C ILE A 223 12.32 9.43 -7.11
N PHE A 224 11.94 8.41 -6.35
CA PHE A 224 11.98 8.42 -4.90
C PHE A 224 13.42 8.56 -4.38
N GLY A 225 14.39 7.86 -4.96
CA GLY A 225 15.80 7.97 -4.60
C GLY A 225 16.34 9.38 -4.83
N ILE A 226 16.02 10.00 -5.97
CA ILE A 226 16.42 11.38 -6.30
C ILE A 226 15.75 12.38 -5.34
N SER A 227 14.44 12.27 -5.12
CA SER A 227 13.74 13.17 -4.20
C SER A 227 14.22 13.01 -2.75
N THR A 228 14.43 11.78 -2.30
CA THR A 228 14.94 11.47 -0.96
C THR A 228 16.35 12.02 -0.75
N SER A 229 17.23 11.92 -1.74
CA SER A 229 18.60 12.42 -1.60
C SER A 229 18.62 13.94 -1.41
N VAL A 230 17.80 14.67 -2.17
CA VAL A 230 17.63 16.12 -2.00
C VAL A 230 16.98 16.45 -0.66
N LEU A 231 15.95 15.71 -0.24
CA LEU A 231 15.21 16.00 0.99
C LEU A 231 16.02 15.73 2.26
N LEU A 232 16.74 14.61 2.34
CA LEU A 232 17.42 14.19 3.57
C LEU A 232 18.84 14.76 3.72
N PHE A 233 19.57 14.95 2.64
CA PHE A 233 21.00 15.34 2.72
C PHE A 233 21.23 16.85 2.64
N THR A 234 20.21 17.64 2.30
CA THR A 234 20.30 19.11 2.37
C THR A 234 20.20 19.64 3.80
N THR A 235 19.42 18.97 4.65
CA THR A 235 19.16 19.41 6.03
C THR A 235 19.09 18.18 6.95
N PHE A 236 20.10 18.03 7.80
CA PHE A 236 20.12 16.95 8.78
C PHE A 236 19.25 17.31 9.98
N ASP A 237 18.18 16.55 10.17
CA ASP A 237 17.29 16.66 11.34
C ASP A 237 17.30 15.34 12.10
N TRP A 238 17.85 15.36 13.32
CA TRP A 238 17.96 14.17 14.15
C TRP A 238 16.58 13.63 14.57
N LEU A 239 15.57 14.50 14.67
CA LEU A 239 14.21 14.15 15.09
C LEU A 239 13.51 13.28 14.04
N VAL A 240 13.78 13.57 12.75
CA VAL A 240 13.33 12.76 11.60
C VAL A 240 13.87 11.34 11.69
N TRP A 241 15.17 11.19 11.94
CA TRP A 241 15.81 9.88 12.06
C TRP A 241 15.39 9.13 13.32
N ALA A 242 15.22 9.83 14.44
CA ALA A 242 14.73 9.23 15.68
C ALA A 242 13.31 8.68 15.51
N TYR A 243 12.40 9.47 14.93
CA TYR A 243 11.05 9.00 14.65
C TYR A 243 11.06 7.84 13.64
N ALA A 244 11.86 7.92 12.57
CA ALA A 244 11.98 6.84 11.58
C ALA A 244 12.43 5.52 12.22
N LEU A 245 13.39 5.57 13.14
CA LEU A 245 13.85 4.41 13.90
C LEU A 245 12.74 3.83 14.78
N LEU A 246 11.98 4.68 15.48
CA LEU A 246 10.84 4.24 16.28
C LEU A 246 9.73 3.64 15.40
N ALA A 247 9.50 4.20 14.21
CA ALA A 247 8.51 3.68 13.28
C ALA A 247 8.86 2.28 12.77
N VAL A 248 10.14 2.02 12.48
CA VAL A 248 10.60 0.69 12.05
C VAL A 248 10.63 -0.30 13.21
N ALA A 249 11.16 0.09 14.37
CA ALA A 249 11.49 -0.85 15.44
C ALA A 249 10.41 -1.00 16.52
N VAL A 250 9.60 0.03 16.76
CA VAL A 250 8.73 0.14 17.95
C VAL A 250 7.26 0.18 17.56
N PHE A 251 6.83 1.13 16.73
CA PHE A 251 5.41 1.42 16.52
C PHE A 251 4.64 0.25 15.91
N ARG A 252 5.29 -0.59 15.10
CA ARG A 252 4.71 -1.86 14.62
C ARG A 252 4.88 -3.00 15.62
N PHE A 253 6.07 -3.13 16.21
CA PHE A 253 6.45 -4.30 16.98
C PHE A 253 5.50 -4.55 18.15
N PHE A 254 5.18 -3.51 18.94
CA PHE A 254 4.34 -3.65 20.12
C PHE A 254 2.90 -4.09 19.79
N PRO A 255 2.15 -3.38 18.92
CA PRO A 255 0.79 -3.80 18.52
C PRO A 255 0.70 -5.24 18.01
N VAL A 256 1.65 -5.64 17.16
CA VAL A 256 1.63 -6.97 16.56
C VAL A 256 1.92 -8.04 17.60
N VAL A 257 2.94 -7.87 18.45
CA VAL A 257 3.20 -8.83 19.54
C VAL A 257 1.99 -8.96 20.46
N LEU A 258 1.38 -7.85 20.87
CA LEU A 258 0.23 -7.83 21.76
C LEU A 258 -0.95 -8.64 21.21
N LEU A 259 -1.28 -8.45 19.93
CA LEU A 259 -2.37 -9.21 19.29
C LEU A 259 -2.02 -10.69 19.07
N LEU A 260 -0.74 -11.02 18.91
CA LEU A 260 -0.30 -12.41 18.76
C LEU A 260 -0.18 -13.17 20.10
N LEU A 261 -0.30 -12.50 21.26
CA LEU A 261 -0.16 -13.15 22.58
C LEU A 261 -1.17 -14.29 22.80
N GLY A 262 -2.39 -14.15 22.27
CA GLY A 262 -3.47 -15.14 22.37
C GLY A 262 -3.38 -16.29 21.36
N THR A 263 -2.36 -16.33 20.51
CA THR A 263 -2.22 -17.35 19.46
C THR A 263 -1.38 -18.55 19.93
N ARG A 264 -1.49 -19.68 19.24
CA ARG A 264 -0.66 -20.89 19.48
C ARG A 264 0.78 -20.78 18.96
N LEU A 265 1.21 -19.59 18.53
CA LEU A 265 2.55 -19.35 18.03
C LEU A 265 3.57 -19.33 19.17
N ASN A 266 4.76 -19.88 18.90
CA ASN A 266 5.90 -19.79 19.81
C ASN A 266 6.40 -18.34 19.89
N TRP A 267 7.06 -17.97 20.99
CA TRP A 267 7.57 -16.60 21.18
C TRP A 267 8.45 -16.10 20.01
N CYS A 268 9.30 -16.98 19.47
CA CYS A 268 10.12 -16.65 18.30
C CYS A 268 9.29 -16.32 17.06
N GLU A 269 8.22 -17.08 16.81
CA GLU A 269 7.32 -16.84 15.66
C GLU A 269 6.58 -15.51 15.81
N ARG A 270 6.15 -15.16 17.03
CA ARG A 270 5.49 -13.87 17.34
C ARG A 270 6.44 -12.69 17.11
N VAL A 271 7.68 -12.80 17.59
CA VAL A 271 8.71 -11.77 17.40
C VAL A 271 9.06 -11.62 15.93
N VAL A 272 9.17 -12.72 15.19
CA VAL A 272 9.42 -12.68 13.74
C VAL A 272 8.29 -11.96 13.01
N LEU A 273 7.03 -12.31 13.25
CA LEU A 273 5.89 -11.62 12.61
C LEU A 273 5.81 -10.14 12.97
N ALA A 274 6.10 -9.79 14.23
CA ALA A 274 6.10 -8.41 14.68
C ALA A 274 7.28 -7.59 14.11
N TRP A 275 8.44 -8.23 13.96
CA TRP A 275 9.65 -7.60 13.43
C TRP A 275 9.55 -7.39 11.91
N PHE A 276 9.20 -8.43 11.15
CA PHE A 276 9.17 -8.34 9.69
C PHE A 276 7.92 -7.59 9.21
N GLY A 277 8.14 -6.31 8.87
CA GLY A 277 7.17 -5.44 8.21
C GLY A 277 7.88 -4.30 7.47
N PRO A 278 8.75 -4.62 6.50
CA PRO A 278 9.50 -3.62 5.75
C PRO A 278 8.57 -2.66 5.02
N LYS A 279 8.91 -1.37 5.05
CA LYS A 279 8.26 -0.32 4.27
C LYS A 279 8.80 -0.33 2.85
N GLY A 280 7.91 -0.44 1.87
CA GLY A 280 8.29 -0.56 0.47
C GLY A 280 7.50 0.35 -0.44
N LEU A 281 7.13 -0.18 -1.61
CA LEU A 281 6.68 0.64 -2.73
C LEU A 281 5.41 1.43 -2.45
N ALA A 282 4.45 0.88 -1.70
CA ALA A 282 3.24 1.61 -1.31
C ALA A 282 3.56 2.90 -0.53
N SER A 283 4.45 2.83 0.47
CA SER A 283 4.90 4.01 1.21
C SER A 283 5.61 5.04 0.33
N VAL A 284 6.44 4.58 -0.63
CA VAL A 284 7.11 5.44 -1.62
C VAL A 284 6.09 6.19 -2.46
N VAL A 285 5.11 5.46 -2.98
CA VAL A 285 4.00 5.97 -3.76
C VAL A 285 3.25 7.07 -3.00
N LEU A 286 2.81 6.80 -1.78
CA LEU A 286 2.06 7.75 -0.97
C LEU A 286 2.91 9.00 -0.64
N SER A 287 4.22 8.80 -0.43
CA SER A 287 5.19 9.89 -0.21
C SER A 287 5.28 10.83 -1.40
N LEU A 288 5.34 10.28 -2.62
CA LEU A 288 5.37 11.07 -3.85
C LEU A 288 4.04 11.78 -4.11
N MET A 289 2.90 11.19 -3.73
CA MET A 289 1.60 11.88 -3.77
C MET A 289 1.57 13.08 -2.85
N LEU A 290 2.06 12.93 -1.62
CA LEU A 290 2.03 13.98 -0.61
C LEU A 290 2.88 15.19 -1.01
N LEU A 291 4.04 14.97 -1.64
CA LEU A 291 4.89 16.06 -2.15
C LEU A 291 4.18 16.94 -3.18
N GLY A 292 3.26 16.37 -3.96
CA GLY A 292 2.47 17.12 -4.93
C GLY A 292 1.25 17.83 -4.34
N SER A 293 1.00 17.72 -3.03
CA SER A 293 -0.16 18.30 -2.36
C SER A 293 0.20 19.57 -1.56
N GLU A 294 -0.76 20.50 -1.44
CA GLU A 294 -0.59 21.77 -0.69
C GLU A 294 -0.75 21.61 0.83
N LEU A 295 -0.47 20.41 1.36
CA LEU A 295 -0.65 20.10 2.77
C LEU A 295 0.37 20.82 3.67
N PRO A 296 -0.05 21.43 4.79
CA PRO A 296 0.87 21.90 5.81
C PRO A 296 1.74 20.74 6.32
N HIS A 297 3.04 21.00 6.49
CA HIS A 297 4.03 20.01 6.93
C HIS A 297 4.25 18.83 5.97
N SER A 298 3.75 18.88 4.74
CA SER A 298 3.95 17.83 3.72
C SER A 298 5.43 17.45 3.59
N LEU A 299 6.31 18.45 3.53
CA LEU A 299 7.75 18.25 3.41
C LEU A 299 8.36 17.51 4.61
N LEU A 300 7.93 17.80 5.84
CA LEU A 300 8.40 17.10 7.04
C LEU A 300 7.92 15.65 7.06
N ILE A 301 6.63 15.43 6.75
CA ILE A 301 6.03 14.09 6.68
C ILE A 301 6.76 13.26 5.63
N THR A 302 6.97 13.79 4.42
CA THR A 302 7.71 13.11 3.36
C THR A 302 9.15 12.82 3.78
N LYS A 303 9.87 13.75 4.43
CA LYS A 303 11.22 13.49 4.95
C LYS A 303 11.24 12.30 5.90
N ILE A 304 10.27 12.24 6.82
CA ILE A 304 10.16 11.12 7.76
C ILE A 304 9.84 9.82 7.04
N THR A 305 8.89 9.83 6.10
CA THR A 305 8.57 8.65 5.29
C THR A 305 9.80 8.17 4.53
N ALA A 306 10.56 9.08 3.93
CA ALA A 306 11.78 8.77 3.20
C ALA A 306 12.86 8.14 4.09
N ALA A 307 13.15 8.75 5.25
CA ALA A 307 14.08 8.20 6.22
C ALA A 307 13.63 6.81 6.73
N THR A 308 12.34 6.63 6.97
CA THR A 308 11.76 5.36 7.43
C THR A 308 11.90 4.25 6.38
N VAL A 309 11.62 4.54 5.10
CA VAL A 309 11.78 3.58 4.00
C VAL A 309 13.25 3.19 3.84
N LEU A 310 14.18 4.15 3.85
CA LEU A 310 15.61 3.85 3.75
C LEU A 310 16.10 2.99 4.91
N LEU A 311 15.75 3.38 6.14
CA LEU A 311 16.15 2.66 7.34
C LEU A 311 15.55 1.25 7.35
N SER A 312 14.29 1.11 6.95
CA SER A 312 13.61 -0.17 6.78
C SER A 312 14.37 -1.08 5.81
N ILE A 313 14.67 -0.61 4.59
CA ILE A 313 15.42 -1.40 3.59
C ILE A 313 16.76 -1.86 4.16
N PHE A 314 17.49 -0.97 4.84
CA PHE A 314 18.77 -1.30 5.44
C PHE A 314 18.65 -2.35 6.57
N ILE A 315 17.77 -2.11 7.56
CA ILE A 315 17.58 -2.99 8.71
C ILE A 315 17.07 -4.36 8.29
N PHE A 316 16.09 -4.43 7.38
CA PHE A 316 15.52 -5.70 6.93
C PHE A 316 16.41 -6.44 5.94
N GLY A 317 17.17 -5.73 5.12
CA GLY A 317 18.22 -6.32 4.28
C GLY A 317 19.28 -7.06 5.11
N VAL A 318 19.75 -6.45 6.20
CA VAL A 318 20.74 -7.08 7.11
C VAL A 318 20.10 -8.17 7.97
N SER A 319 18.92 -7.92 8.54
CA SER A 319 18.28 -8.85 9.49
C SER A 319 17.68 -10.10 8.83
N GLY A 320 17.32 -10.04 7.55
CA GLY A 320 16.74 -11.18 6.82
C GLY A 320 17.62 -12.43 6.84
N HIS A 321 18.95 -12.27 6.72
CA HIS A 321 19.89 -13.39 6.80
C HIS A 321 20.06 -13.94 8.22
N LEU A 322 19.96 -13.10 9.24
CA LEU A 322 20.19 -13.48 10.64
C LEU A 322 18.96 -14.14 11.29
N ALA A 323 17.75 -13.75 10.87
CA ALA A 323 16.51 -14.24 11.47
C ALA A 323 16.26 -15.74 11.23
N GLY A 324 16.68 -16.30 10.09
CA GLY A 324 16.61 -17.74 9.84
C GLY A 324 17.43 -18.55 10.83
N ALA A 325 18.65 -18.09 11.12
CA ALA A 325 19.52 -18.70 12.11
C ALA A 325 18.93 -18.64 13.52
N PHE A 326 18.19 -17.58 13.85
CA PHE A 326 17.49 -17.43 15.12
C PHE A 326 16.34 -18.44 15.29
N LEU A 327 15.58 -18.72 14.21
CA LEU A 327 14.53 -19.75 14.23
C LEU A 327 15.10 -21.17 14.39
N MET A 328 16.30 -21.45 13.87
CA MET A 328 16.95 -22.76 13.98
C MET A 328 17.41 -23.12 15.40
N LYS A 329 17.80 -22.14 16.23
CA LYS A 329 18.34 -22.44 17.57
C LYS A 329 17.30 -22.93 18.59
N LYS A 330 16.01 -22.96 18.23
CA LYS A 330 14.89 -23.23 19.15
C LYS A 330 13.83 -24.21 18.60
N GLN A 331 14.06 -24.82 17.44
CA GLN A 331 13.37 -26.05 17.02
C GLN A 331 14.12 -27.25 17.58
#